data_AF-A0A1A7XNH5-F1
#
_entry.id   AF-A0A1A7XNH5-F1
#
_cell.length_a   1.000
_cell.length_b   1.000
_cell.length_c   1.000
_cell.angle_alpha   90.00
_cell.angle_beta   90.00
_cell.angle_gamma   90.00
#
_symmetry.space_group_name_H-M   'P 1'
#
loop_
_entity.id
_entity.type
_entity.pdbx_description
1 polymer ?
#
loop_
_entity_poly.entity_id
_entity_poly.type
_entity_poly.pdbx_seq_one_letter_code
_entity_poly.pdbx_strand_id
1 'polypeptide(L)' 'LDHVTLCSKLKAALMEQKQWPEICSIQENARCLQHLCRLQIRRCLGRLRLRSPTFMSFVPLPDRLKDYILYRE' A
#
# COMPACT_ATOMS: atom_id res chain seq x y z
N LEU A 1 -15.04 3.42 -0.90
CA LEU A 1 -13.97 4.41 -0.61
C LEU A 1 -12.85 3.65 0.08
N ASP A 2 -11.66 3.60 -0.53
CA ASP A 2 -10.52 2.77 -0.11
C ASP A 2 -9.87 3.26 1.19
N HIS A 3 -10.63 3.27 2.28
CA HIS A 3 -10.13 3.57 3.61
C HIS A 3 -9.45 2.33 4.19
N VAL A 4 -8.27 2.52 4.76
CA VAL A 4 -7.57 1.44 5.47
C VAL A 4 -8.33 1.13 6.75
N THR A 5 -8.82 -0.10 6.88
CA THR A 5 -9.49 -0.56 8.11
C THR A 5 -8.46 -1.14 9.07
N LEU A 6 -8.28 -0.50 10.23
CA LEU A 6 -7.49 -1.05 11.33
C LEU A 6 -8.23 -2.24 11.96
N CYS A 7 -7.52 -3.33 12.23
CA CYS A 7 -8.13 -4.44 12.97
C CYS A 7 -8.42 -4.02 14.42
N SER A 8 -9.43 -4.64 15.05
CA SER A 8 -9.92 -4.25 16.39
C SER A 8 -8.82 -4.24 17.46
N LYS A 9 -7.91 -5.22 17.44
CA LYS A 9 -6.76 -5.30 18.36
C LYS A 9 -5.78 -4.14 18.18
N LEU A 10 -5.47 -3.79 16.93
CA LEU A 10 -4.57 -2.69 16.62
C LEU A 10 -5.22 -1.35 16.96
N LYS A 11 -6.51 -1.21 16.68
CA LYS A 11 -7.28 -0.01 17.02
C LYS A 11 -7.24 0.26 18.53
N ALA A 12 -7.46 -0.76 19.36
CA ALA A 12 -7.41 -0.61 20.82
C ALA A 12 -6.04 -0.09 21.30
N ALA A 13 -4.94 -0.68 20.80
CA ALA A 13 -3.58 -0.25 21.16
C ALA A 13 -3.26 1.18 20.66
N LEU A 14 -3.77 1.57 19.49
CA LEU A 14 -3.52 2.89 18.92
C LEU A 14 -4.36 3.99 19.60
N MET A 15 -5.54 3.67 20.14
CA MET A 15 -6.40 4.63 20.85
C MET A 15 -5.77 5.16 22.14
N GLU A 16 -4.89 4.38 22.78
CA GLU A 16 -4.15 4.79 23.98
C GLU A 16 -2.98 5.75 23.67
N GLN A 17 -2.60 5.89 22.39
CA GLN A 17 -1.49 6.74 21.99
C GLN A 17 -1.91 8.20 21.84
N LYS A 18 -1.04 9.13 22.25
CA LYS A 18 -1.26 10.58 22.07
C LYS A 18 -1.47 10.99 20.60
N GLN A 19 -0.95 10.20 19.67
CA GLN A 19 -1.03 10.43 18.22
C GLN A 19 -2.35 9.90 17.61
N TRP A 20 -3.25 9.32 18.41
CA TRP A 20 -4.52 8.77 17.91
C TRP A 20 -5.32 9.75 17.02
N PRO A 21 -5.45 11.05 17.35
CA PRO A 21 -6.16 12.01 16.50
C PRO A 21 -5.50 12.20 15.12
N GLU A 22 -4.17 12.18 15.08
CA GLU A 22 -3.39 12.29 13.83
C GLU A 22 -3.59 11.03 12.96
N ILE A 23 -3.57 9.85 13.59
CA ILE A 23 -3.83 8.57 12.92
C ILE A 23 -5.25 8.56 12.32
N CYS A 24 -6.25 9.06 13.04
CA CYS A 24 -7.62 9.18 12.53
C CYS A 24 -7.69 10.11 11.32
N SER A 25 -7.05 11.28 11.38
CA SER A 25 -6.99 12.23 10.25
C SER A 25 -6.35 11.61 9.00
N ILE A 26 -5.26 10.86 9.17
CA ILE A 26 -4.60 10.14 8.07
C ILE A 26 -5.50 9.01 7.50
N GLN A 27 -6.31 8.38 8.35
CA GLN A 27 -7.23 7.30 7.96
C GLN A 27 -8.46 7.83 7.21
N GLU A 28 -8.98 8.99 7.62
CA GLU A 28 -10.10 9.68 6.98
C GLU A 28 -9.71 10.24 5.61
N ASN A 29 -8.46 10.69 5.45
CA ASN A 29 -7.98 11.18 4.17
C ASN A 29 -7.84 10.05 3.14
N ALA A 30 -8.42 10.25 1.95
CA ALA A 30 -8.25 9.33 0.84
C ALA A 30 -6.76 9.25 0.48
N ARG A 31 -6.18 8.04 0.49
CA ARG A 31 -4.79 7.86 0.07
C ARG A 31 -4.63 8.36 -1.36
N CYS A 32 -3.47 8.96 -1.67
CA CYS A 32 -3.16 9.42 -3.02
C CYS A 32 -3.46 8.32 -4.05
N LEU A 33 -4.05 8.69 -5.18
CA LEU A 33 -4.41 7.76 -6.25
C LEU A 33 -3.23 6.85 -6.65
N GLN A 34 -2.02 7.41 -6.68
CA GLN A 34 -0.79 6.67 -6.97
C GLN A 34 -0.59 5.46 -6.03
N HIS A 35 -0.85 5.65 -4.73
CA HIS A 35 -0.76 4.58 -3.73
C HIS A 35 -1.85 3.52 -3.93
N LEU A 36 -3.08 3.96 -4.19
CA LEU A 36 -4.20 3.04 -4.47
C LEU A 36 -3.94 2.20 -5.72
N CYS A 37 -3.46 2.83 -6.79
CA CYS A 37 -3.04 2.15 -8.01
C CYS A 37 -1.92 1.13 -7.73
N ARG A 38 -0.92 1.49 -6.92
CA ARG A 38 0.15 0.58 -6.51
C ARG A 38 -0.40 -0.67 -5.81
N LEU A 39 -1.30 -0.49 -4.85
CA LEU A 39 -1.90 -1.60 -4.11
C LEU A 39 -2.71 -2.51 -5.05
N GLN A 40 -3.50 -1.93 -5.96
CA GLN A 40 -4.30 -2.70 -6.90
C GLN A 40 -3.43 -3.49 -7.89
N ILE A 41 -2.39 -2.87 -8.46
CA ILE A 41 -1.45 -3.55 -9.36
C ILE A 41 -0.77 -4.71 -8.62
N ARG A 42 -0.32 -4.50 -7.38
CA ARG A 42 0.29 -5.56 -6.57
C ARG A 42 -0.67 -6.71 -6.28
N ARG A 43 -1.95 -6.41 -6.05
CA ARG A 43 -3.00 -7.42 -5.85
C ARG A 43 -3.19 -8.27 -7.12
N CYS A 44 -3.21 -7.64 -8.30
CA CYS A 44 -3.34 -8.32 -9.59
C CYS A 44 -2.12 -9.18 -9.95
N LEU A 45 -0.90 -8.70 -9.65
CA LEU A 45 0.34 -9.45 -9.91
C LEU A 45 0.50 -10.66 -8.98
N GLY A 46 0.01 -10.56 -7.74
CA GLY A 46 0.13 -11.62 -6.74
C GLY A 46 1.54 -11.77 -6.17
N ARG A 47 1.64 -12.49 -5.05
CA ARG A 47 2.85 -12.54 -4.21
C ARG A 47 4.06 -13.19 -4.90
N LEU A 48 3.83 -14.19 -5.75
CA LEU A 48 4.90 -14.93 -6.43
C LEU A 48 5.57 -14.09 -7.51
N ARG A 49 4.79 -13.39 -8.34
CA ARG A 49 5.32 -12.54 -9.42
C ARG A 49 6.05 -11.32 -8.87
N LEU A 50 5.56 -10.73 -7.77
CA LEU A 50 6.22 -9.62 -7.09
C LEU A 50 7.57 -9.97 -6.46
N ARG A 51 7.81 -11.25 -6.13
CA ARG A 51 9.07 -11.71 -5.53
C ARG A 51 10.13 -12.10 -6.54
N SER A 52 9.73 -12.38 -7.78
CA SER A 52 10.66 -12.81 -8.81
C SER A 52 11.04 -11.63 -9.72
N PRO A 53 12.32 -11.22 -9.73
CA PRO A 53 12.78 -10.14 -10.59
C PRO A 53 12.59 -10.46 -12.08
N THR A 54 12.67 -11.74 -12.46
CA THR A 54 12.44 -12.21 -13.82
C THR A 54 10.99 -11.99 -14.25
N PHE A 55 10.01 -12.21 -13.36
CA PHE A 55 8.62 -11.93 -13.72
C PHE A 55 8.34 -10.43 -13.83
N MET A 56 9.00 -9.60 -13.02
CA MET A 56 8.82 -8.16 -13.06
C MET A 56 9.39 -7.53 -14.34
N SER A 57 10.47 -8.10 -14.91
CA SER A 57 11.05 -7.61 -16.17
C SER A 57 10.12 -7.81 -17.37
N PHE A 58 9.29 -8.86 -17.37
CA PHE A 58 8.29 -9.13 -18.41
C PHE A 58 7.04 -8.24 -18.32
N VAL A 59 6.84 -7.52 -17.22
CA VAL A 59 5.69 -6.62 -17.09
C VAL A 59 5.94 -5.41 -18.00
N PRO A 60 5.03 -5.08 -18.93
CA PRO A 60 5.18 -3.96 -19.87
C PRO A 60 4.93 -2.63 -19.16
N LEU A 61 5.76 -2.32 -18.17
CA LEU A 61 5.77 -1.08 -17.40
C LEU A 61 7.15 -0.42 -17.48
N PRO A 62 7.23 0.92 -17.44
CA PRO A 62 8.48 1.64 -17.26
C PRO A 62 9.23 1.21 -15.99
N ASP A 63 10.56 1.23 -16.01
CA ASP A 63 11.37 0.75 -14.88
C ASP A 63 11.12 1.54 -13.59
N ARG A 64 10.94 2.87 -13.68
CA ARG A 64 10.52 3.69 -12.52
C ARG A 64 9.21 3.20 -11.88
N LEU A 65 8.26 2.73 -12.69
CA LEU A 65 7.00 2.18 -12.17
C LEU A 65 7.20 0.78 -11.58
N LYS A 66 8.12 -0.02 -12.14
CA LYS A 66 8.50 -1.31 -11.52
C LYS A 66 9.12 -1.09 -10.14
N ASP A 67 10.04 -0.14 -10.02
CA ASP A 67 10.67 0.22 -8.74
C ASP A 67 9.62 0.75 -7.75
N TYR A 68 8.69 1.58 -8.22
CA TYR A 68 7.56 2.05 -7.40
C TYR A 68 6.74 0.89 -6.83
N ILE A 69 6.37 -0.06 -7.68
CA ILE A 69 5.56 -1.23 -7.29
C ILE A 69 6.33 -2.16 -6.34
N LEU A 70 7.66 -2.23 -6.49
CA LEU A 70 8.56 -3.02 -5.66
C LEU A 70 9.02 -2.33 -4.38
N TYR A 71 8.60 -1.08 -4.12
CA TYR A 71 9.07 -0.26 -2.99
C TYR A 71 10.60 -0.05 -3.02
N ARG A 72 11.17 0.17 -4.21
CA ARG A 72 12.59 0.45 -4.44
C ARG A 72 12.87 1.93 -4.77
N GLU A 73 11.91 2.80 -4.47
CA GLU A 73 12.01 4.25 -4.68
C GLU A 73 13.11 4.90 -3.84
#